data_AF-A0AA50VKA9-F1
#
_entry.id   AF-A0AA50VKA9-F1
#
_cell.length_a   1.000
_cell.length_b   1.000
_cell.length_c   1.000
_cell.angle_alpha   90.00
_cell.angle_beta   90.00
_cell.angle_gamma   90.00
#
_symmetry.space_group_name_H-M   'P 1'
#
loop_
_entity.id
_entity.type
_entity.pdbx_description
1 polymer ?
#
loop_
_entity_poly.entity_id
_entity_poly.type
_entity_poly.pdbx_seq_one_letter_code
_entity_poly.pdbx_strand_id
1 'polypeptide(L)'
;KGPLVAYLKDLLKLLSGVTSENILTVLLKHLHQMSVYVACFNGLSKRALKKLITLWSNSEETVRVLAFLCILRITRNQQSALLDLVLKAMYLTYVKNCKFVSPSTWPGINFMRRSLVEMFTLDLNASYHHVFLYIRQLAIHLRNAIVVQKVENRQAVYNWQFVNSLHLWADLISASSNKPQLQPLLYPLVMVITNSIKLVPTHQYYPLRFH
;
A
#
# COMPACT_ATOMS: atom_id res chain seq x y z
N LYS A 1 -28.16 8.82 -18.23
CA LYS A 1 -26.75 8.52 -17.85
C LYS A 1 -25.78 9.70 -18.06
N GLY A 2 -26.07 10.67 -18.95
CA GLY A 2 -25.17 11.81 -19.26
C GLY A 2 -24.81 12.75 -18.10
N PRO A 3 -25.77 13.35 -17.37
CA PRO A 3 -25.47 14.44 -16.44
C PRO A 3 -24.71 14.00 -15.18
N LEU A 4 -25.07 12.84 -14.60
CA LEU A 4 -24.35 12.29 -13.44
C LEU A 4 -22.89 11.94 -13.78
N VAL A 5 -22.65 11.32 -14.94
CA VAL A 5 -21.29 10.97 -15.36
C VAL A 5 -20.47 12.23 -15.66
N ALA A 6 -21.08 13.27 -16.24
CA ALA A 6 -20.44 14.56 -16.45
C ALA A 6 -20.07 15.21 -15.10
N TYR A 7 -21.03 15.30 -14.18
CA TYR A 7 -20.82 15.83 -12.83
C TYR A 7 -19.67 15.12 -12.10
N LEU A 8 -19.64 13.79 -12.12
CA LEU A 8 -18.57 13.04 -11.46
C LEU A 8 -17.21 13.23 -12.15
N LYS A 9 -17.18 13.39 -13.49
CA LYS A 9 -15.94 13.74 -14.20
C LYS A 9 -15.44 15.12 -13.79
N ASP A 10 -16.34 16.10 -13.67
CA ASP A 10 -16.00 17.47 -13.27
C ASP A 10 -15.54 17.52 -11.81
N LEU A 11 -16.18 16.74 -10.92
CA LEU A 11 -15.75 16.57 -9.54
C LEU A 11 -14.32 16.01 -9.47
N LEU A 12 -13.99 14.98 -10.25
CA LEU A 12 -12.63 14.42 -10.29
C LEU A 12 -11.61 15.38 -10.93
N LYS A 13 -12.04 16.19 -11.90
CA LYS A 13 -11.21 17.25 -12.50
C LYS A 13 -10.90 18.32 -11.46
N LEU A 14 -11.90 18.75 -10.69
CA LEU A 14 -11.74 19.72 -9.61
C LEU A 14 -10.81 19.18 -8.51
N LEU A 15 -10.99 17.92 -8.10
CA LEU A 15 -10.08 17.24 -7.15
C LEU A 15 -8.62 17.20 -7.67
N SER A 16 -8.41 17.30 -8.98
CA SER A 16 -7.09 17.32 -9.59
C SER A 16 -6.49 18.72 -9.71
N GLY A 17 -7.31 19.75 -9.84
CA GLY A 17 -6.87 21.15 -10.00
C GLY A 17 -6.70 21.91 -8.69
N VAL A 18 -7.25 21.42 -7.59
CA VAL A 18 -7.19 22.10 -6.29
C VAL A 18 -5.96 21.65 -5.48
N THR A 19 -5.24 22.62 -4.94
CA THR A 19 -4.10 22.42 -4.02
C THR A 19 -4.45 22.70 -2.55
N SER A 20 -5.47 23.51 -2.29
CA SER A 20 -5.91 23.84 -0.93
C SER A 20 -6.46 22.62 -0.19
N GLU A 21 -5.87 22.29 0.96
CA GLU A 21 -6.25 21.14 1.78
C GLU A 21 -7.68 21.22 2.32
N ASN A 22 -8.13 22.42 2.70
CA ASN A 22 -9.50 22.65 3.17
C ASN A 22 -10.51 22.31 2.07
N ILE A 23 -10.25 22.76 0.85
CA ILE A 23 -11.12 22.48 -0.30
C ILE A 23 -11.04 20.99 -0.66
N LEU A 24 -9.84 20.39 -0.68
CA LEU A 24 -9.69 18.95 -0.91
C LEU A 24 -10.47 18.12 0.11
N THR A 25 -10.44 18.51 1.38
CA THR A 25 -11.19 17.86 2.47
C THR A 25 -12.70 17.88 2.19
N VAL A 26 -13.25 19.03 1.81
CA VAL A 26 -14.69 19.15 1.46
C VAL A 26 -15.03 18.30 0.23
N LEU A 27 -14.19 18.36 -0.81
CA LEU A 27 -14.42 17.60 -2.04
C LEU A 27 -14.31 16.09 -1.82
N LEU A 28 -13.40 15.63 -0.98
CA LEU A 28 -13.27 14.21 -0.64
C LEU A 28 -14.45 13.73 0.21
N LYS A 29 -14.94 14.52 1.17
CA LYS A 29 -16.17 14.19 1.92
C LYS A 29 -17.36 14.05 0.97
N HIS A 30 -17.50 14.96 0.01
CA HIS A 30 -18.55 14.88 -1.01
C HIS A 30 -18.37 13.66 -1.92
N LEU A 31 -17.16 13.40 -2.41
CA LEU A 31 -16.84 12.23 -3.22
C LEU A 31 -17.12 10.93 -2.46
N HIS A 32 -16.85 10.88 -1.16
CA HIS A 32 -17.15 9.74 -0.31
C HIS A 32 -18.66 9.46 -0.26
N GLN A 33 -19.49 10.49 -0.09
CA GLN A 33 -20.96 10.36 -0.16
C GLN A 33 -21.41 9.86 -1.54
N MET A 34 -20.76 10.31 -2.61
CA MET A 34 -21.07 9.93 -3.99
C MET A 34 -20.42 8.61 -4.44
N SER A 35 -19.67 7.93 -3.58
CA SER A 35 -18.89 6.72 -3.91
C SER A 35 -19.71 5.58 -4.50
N VAL A 36 -20.97 5.44 -4.10
CA VAL A 36 -21.91 4.43 -4.65
C VAL A 36 -22.18 4.70 -6.13
N TYR A 37 -22.27 5.97 -6.53
CA TYR A 37 -22.45 6.36 -7.93
C TYR A 37 -21.14 6.30 -8.73
N VAL A 38 -19.98 6.36 -8.07
CA VAL A 38 -18.64 6.25 -8.70
C VAL A 38 -18.24 4.80 -8.97
N ALA A 39 -18.64 3.86 -8.09
CA ALA A 39 -18.97 2.48 -8.45
C ALA A 39 -20.06 2.53 -9.56
N CYS A 40 -20.83 1.54 -9.98
CA CYS A 40 -21.67 1.65 -11.21
C CYS A 40 -20.93 1.94 -12.55
N PHE A 41 -19.87 2.77 -12.61
CA PHE A 41 -19.11 3.17 -13.79
C PHE A 41 -17.62 2.81 -13.64
N ASN A 42 -17.24 1.60 -14.05
CA ASN A 42 -15.88 1.07 -13.87
C ASN A 42 -14.76 2.02 -14.40
N GLY A 43 -14.95 2.61 -15.58
CA GLY A 43 -13.97 3.56 -16.14
C GLY A 43 -13.82 4.86 -15.34
N LEU A 44 -14.84 5.26 -14.59
CA LEU A 44 -14.78 6.39 -13.67
C LEU A 44 -14.14 5.97 -12.34
N SER A 45 -14.54 4.82 -11.79
CA SER A 45 -13.92 4.21 -10.60
C SER A 45 -12.40 4.11 -10.73
N LYS A 46 -11.89 3.54 -11.84
CA LYS A 46 -10.44 3.43 -12.07
C LYS A 46 -9.72 4.79 -12.08
N ARG A 47 -10.34 5.82 -12.68
CA ARG A 47 -9.79 7.19 -12.70
C ARG A 47 -9.81 7.83 -11.31
N ALA A 48 -10.89 7.66 -10.57
CA ALA A 48 -11.01 8.12 -9.18
C ALA A 48 -9.94 7.47 -8.30
N LEU A 49 -9.83 6.13 -8.35
CA LEU A 49 -8.85 5.37 -7.56
C LEU A 49 -7.41 5.81 -7.84
N LYS A 50 -7.02 6.04 -9.11
CA LYS A 50 -5.68 6.54 -9.43
C LYS A 50 -5.38 7.88 -8.74
N LYS A 51 -6.33 8.81 -8.75
CA LYS A 51 -6.18 10.11 -8.08
C LYS A 51 -6.17 9.98 -6.57
N LEU A 52 -7.08 9.17 -6.01
CA LEU A 52 -7.18 8.94 -4.58
C LEU A 52 -5.93 8.28 -4.01
N ILE A 53 -5.33 7.30 -4.69
CA ILE A 53 -4.07 6.66 -4.27
C ILE A 53 -2.92 7.68 -4.23
N THR A 54 -2.93 8.66 -5.14
CA THR A 54 -1.93 9.73 -5.15
C THR A 54 -2.10 10.67 -3.94
N LEU A 55 -3.34 11.01 -3.57
CA LEU A 55 -3.63 11.82 -2.38
C LEU A 55 -3.33 11.05 -1.10
N TRP A 56 -3.73 9.78 -1.03
CA TRP A 56 -3.44 8.87 0.08
C TRP A 56 -1.95 8.80 0.39
N SER A 57 -1.07 8.78 -0.62
CA SER A 57 0.36 8.67 -0.33
C SER A 57 1.03 10.01 -0.01
N ASN A 58 0.68 11.10 -0.69
CA ASN A 58 1.47 12.34 -0.65
C ASN A 58 0.86 13.48 0.18
N SER A 59 -0.42 13.41 0.56
CA SER A 59 -1.10 14.52 1.22
C SER A 59 -0.95 14.50 2.75
N GLU A 60 -1.33 15.61 3.37
CA GLU A 60 -1.46 15.75 4.82
C GLU A 60 -2.49 14.77 5.42
N GLU A 61 -2.39 14.58 6.74
CA GLU A 61 -3.10 13.54 7.49
C GLU A 61 -4.61 13.48 7.17
N THR A 62 -5.32 14.60 7.29
CA THR A 62 -6.78 14.66 7.06
C THR A 62 -7.16 14.25 5.64
N VAL A 63 -6.43 14.76 4.64
CA VAL A 63 -6.68 14.47 3.21
C VAL A 63 -6.35 13.00 2.92
N ARG A 64 -5.26 12.48 3.49
CA ARG A 64 -4.85 11.08 3.37
C ARG A 64 -5.90 10.12 3.94
N VAL A 65 -6.46 10.42 5.11
CA VAL A 65 -7.54 9.63 5.73
C VAL A 65 -8.79 9.63 4.85
N LEU A 66 -9.24 10.80 4.40
CA LEU A 66 -10.43 10.88 3.55
C LEU A 66 -10.23 10.20 2.18
N ALA A 67 -9.04 10.31 1.60
CA ALA A 67 -8.69 9.61 0.36
C ALA A 67 -8.77 8.09 0.55
N PHE A 68 -8.24 7.57 1.67
CA PHE A 68 -8.35 6.16 2.02
C PHE A 68 -9.81 5.71 2.16
N LEU A 69 -10.64 6.45 2.91
CA LEU A 69 -12.06 6.11 3.08
C LEU A 69 -12.81 6.06 1.74
N CYS A 70 -12.46 6.94 0.79
CA CYS A 70 -12.99 6.87 -0.58
C CYS A 70 -12.51 5.62 -1.33
N ILE A 71 -11.21 5.28 -1.27
CA ILE A 71 -10.65 4.08 -1.89
C ILE A 71 -11.36 2.83 -1.37
N LEU A 72 -11.45 2.69 -0.05
CA LEU A 72 -12.08 1.57 0.62
C LEU A 72 -13.53 1.41 0.18
N ARG A 73 -14.31 2.50 0.20
CA ARG A 73 -15.74 2.47 -0.15
C ARG A 73 -15.97 2.14 -1.63
N ILE A 74 -15.23 2.75 -2.55
CA ILE A 74 -15.32 2.46 -3.99
C ILE A 74 -14.93 1.01 -4.27
N THR A 75 -13.84 0.54 -3.65
CA THR A 75 -13.33 -0.83 -3.87
C THR A 75 -14.32 -1.87 -3.34
N ARG A 76 -14.89 -1.69 -2.14
CA ARG A 76 -15.88 -2.62 -1.58
C ARG A 76 -17.15 -2.72 -2.43
N ASN A 77 -17.60 -1.63 -3.04
CA ASN A 77 -18.77 -1.63 -3.92
C ASN A 77 -18.55 -2.40 -5.23
N GLN A 78 -17.30 -2.62 -5.67
CA GLN A 78 -16.96 -3.35 -6.90
C GLN A 78 -15.74 -4.26 -6.68
N GLN A 79 -15.75 -5.01 -5.59
CA GLN A 79 -14.58 -5.74 -5.11
C GLN A 79 -14.01 -6.70 -6.17
N SER A 80 -14.87 -7.48 -6.83
CA SER A 80 -14.46 -8.44 -7.87
C SER A 80 -13.77 -7.79 -9.08
N ALA A 81 -14.05 -6.52 -9.39
CA ALA A 81 -13.51 -5.83 -10.55
C ALA A 81 -12.31 -4.93 -10.22
N LEU A 82 -12.21 -4.46 -8.98
CA LEU A 82 -11.26 -3.41 -8.60
C LEU A 82 -10.19 -3.86 -7.60
N LEU A 83 -10.44 -4.89 -6.78
CA LEU A 83 -9.57 -5.22 -5.66
C LEU A 83 -8.12 -5.49 -6.08
N ASP A 84 -7.89 -6.39 -7.04
CA ASP A 84 -6.53 -6.71 -7.50
C ASP A 84 -5.77 -5.51 -8.02
N LEU A 85 -6.45 -4.64 -8.78
CA LEU A 85 -5.87 -3.42 -9.31
C LEU A 85 -5.48 -2.45 -8.18
N VAL A 86 -6.36 -2.30 -7.19
CA VAL A 86 -6.15 -1.40 -6.06
C VAL A 86 -5.05 -1.91 -5.14
N LEU A 87 -5.05 -3.20 -4.77
CA LEU A 87 -4.01 -3.81 -3.93
C LEU A 87 -2.63 -3.63 -4.54
N LYS A 88 -2.49 -3.97 -5.83
CA LYS A 88 -1.24 -3.77 -6.58
C LYS A 88 -0.81 -2.30 -6.60
N ALA A 89 -1.72 -1.39 -6.95
CA ALA A 89 -1.40 0.03 -7.07
C ALA A 89 -1.02 0.66 -5.73
N MET A 90 -1.75 0.34 -4.65
CA MET A 90 -1.46 0.85 -3.31
C MET A 90 -0.14 0.30 -2.77
N TYR A 91 0.14 -0.99 -2.95
CA TYR A 91 1.42 -1.58 -2.53
C TYR A 91 2.60 -0.93 -3.25
N LEU A 92 2.56 -0.80 -4.58
CA LEU A 92 3.64 -0.17 -5.33
C LEU A 92 3.87 1.29 -4.93
N THR A 93 2.78 2.04 -4.68
CA THR A 93 2.87 3.41 -4.16
C THR A 93 3.44 3.45 -2.75
N TYR A 94 3.06 2.52 -1.86
CA TYR A 94 3.61 2.41 -0.50
C TYR A 94 5.12 2.17 -0.52
N VAL A 95 5.57 1.16 -1.28
CA VAL A 95 6.99 0.83 -1.43
C VAL A 95 7.78 2.01 -1.98
N LYS A 96 7.23 2.74 -2.96
CA LYS A 96 7.85 3.97 -3.49
C LYS A 96 8.03 5.05 -2.40
N ASN A 97 7.04 5.25 -1.54
CA ASN A 97 7.09 6.25 -0.48
C ASN A 97 8.01 5.84 0.68
N CYS A 98 8.29 4.55 0.84
CA CYS A 98 9.24 4.05 1.84
C CYS A 98 10.71 4.22 1.44
N LYS A 99 11.03 4.84 0.29
CA LYS A 99 12.42 5.03 -0.15
C LYS A 99 13.23 5.89 0.82
N PHE A 100 12.60 6.91 1.40
CA PHE A 100 13.21 7.83 2.35
C PHE A 100 12.34 7.93 3.60
N VAL A 101 12.88 7.47 4.73
CA VAL A 101 12.20 7.47 6.03
C VAL A 101 12.87 8.52 6.92
N SER A 102 12.06 9.41 7.49
CA SER A 102 12.46 10.41 8.48
C SER A 102 11.40 10.50 9.59
N PRO A 103 11.70 11.14 10.73
CA PRO A 103 10.70 11.38 11.78
C PRO A 103 9.43 12.10 11.26
N SER A 104 9.57 12.97 10.27
CA SER A 104 8.44 13.68 9.65
C SER A 104 7.62 12.80 8.69
N THR A 105 8.22 11.86 7.96
CA THR A 105 7.48 10.98 7.04
C THR A 105 6.94 9.73 7.72
N TRP A 106 7.49 9.36 8.88
CA TRP A 106 7.14 8.14 9.61
C TRP A 106 5.64 8.00 9.94
N PRO A 107 4.93 9.02 10.46
CA PRO A 107 3.49 8.90 10.72
C PRO A 107 2.69 8.56 9.47
N GLY A 108 3.03 9.19 8.34
CA GLY A 108 2.40 8.91 7.05
C GLY A 108 2.67 7.51 6.54
N ILE A 109 3.90 7.02 6.66
CA ILE A 109 4.29 5.65 6.29
C ILE A 109 3.54 4.63 7.16
N ASN A 110 3.43 4.86 8.46
CA ASN A 110 2.69 3.98 9.37
C ASN A 110 1.18 3.98 9.05
N PHE A 111 0.59 5.14 8.73
CA PHE A 111 -0.79 5.19 8.25
C PHE A 111 -0.97 4.38 6.97
N MET A 112 -0.07 4.56 5.98
CA MET A 112 -0.14 3.80 4.72
C MET A 112 -0.02 2.29 4.98
N ARG A 113 0.88 1.86 5.87
CA ARG A 113 1.02 0.44 6.25
C ARG A 113 -0.28 -0.11 6.84
N ARG A 114 -0.84 0.56 7.84
CA ARG A 114 -2.09 0.13 8.52
C ARG A 114 -3.28 0.09 7.58
N SER A 115 -3.48 1.14 6.78
CA SER A 115 -4.57 1.20 5.79
C SER A 115 -4.40 0.18 4.67
N LEU A 116 -3.16 -0.15 4.29
CA LEU A 116 -2.89 -1.19 3.30
C LEU A 116 -3.17 -2.59 3.86
N VAL A 117 -2.86 -2.85 5.14
CA VAL A 117 -3.29 -4.09 5.83
C VAL A 117 -4.82 -4.23 5.77
N GLU A 118 -5.57 -3.17 6.07
CA GLU A 118 -7.04 -3.18 5.98
C GLU A 118 -7.55 -3.49 4.57
N MET A 119 -6.86 -3.03 3.53
CA MET A 119 -7.22 -3.38 2.14
C MET A 119 -6.96 -4.85 1.82
N PHE A 120 -5.81 -5.40 2.25
CA PHE A 120 -5.48 -6.82 2.04
C PHE A 120 -6.38 -7.76 2.86
N THR A 121 -6.99 -7.30 3.95
CA THR A 121 -7.93 -8.13 4.72
C THR A 121 -9.34 -8.20 4.13
N LEU A 122 -9.65 -7.42 3.08
CA LEU A 122 -10.96 -7.47 2.40
C LEU A 122 -11.24 -8.83 1.73
N ASP A 123 -10.22 -9.47 1.19
CA ASP A 123 -10.28 -10.82 0.64
C ASP A 123 -8.91 -11.49 0.76
N LEU A 124 -8.79 -12.44 1.69
CA LEU A 124 -7.53 -13.11 1.95
C LEU A 124 -7.14 -14.10 0.84
N ASN A 125 -8.10 -14.61 0.06
CA ASN A 125 -7.79 -15.50 -1.06
C ASN A 125 -7.17 -14.71 -2.21
N ALA A 126 -7.77 -13.58 -2.58
CA ALA A 126 -7.19 -12.69 -3.58
C ALA A 126 -5.82 -12.15 -3.11
N SER A 127 -5.74 -11.74 -1.85
CA SER A 127 -4.52 -11.18 -1.26
C SER A 127 -3.36 -12.17 -1.21
N TYR A 128 -3.62 -13.46 -0.98
CA TYR A 128 -2.59 -14.50 -0.95
C TYR A 128 -1.66 -14.43 -2.17
N HIS A 129 -2.22 -14.26 -3.38
CA HIS A 129 -1.42 -14.21 -4.61
C HIS A 129 -0.46 -13.02 -4.65
N HIS A 130 -0.90 -11.83 -4.20
CA HIS A 130 -0.05 -10.64 -4.12
C HIS A 130 1.03 -10.81 -3.06
N VAL A 131 0.65 -11.22 -1.85
CA VAL A 131 1.56 -11.38 -0.71
C VAL A 131 2.63 -12.43 -1.04
N PHE A 132 2.24 -13.58 -1.60
CA PHE A 132 3.16 -14.62 -2.04
C PHE A 132 4.16 -14.08 -3.08
N LEU A 133 3.67 -13.38 -4.11
CA LEU A 133 4.52 -12.82 -5.16
C LEU A 133 5.57 -11.86 -4.57
N TYR A 134 5.15 -10.96 -3.67
CA TYR A 134 6.04 -9.95 -3.11
C TYR A 134 7.01 -10.52 -2.07
N ILE A 135 6.58 -11.46 -1.20
CA ILE A 135 7.50 -12.17 -0.30
C ILE A 135 8.55 -12.95 -1.12
N ARG A 136 8.13 -13.60 -2.21
CA ARG A 136 9.07 -14.30 -3.11
C ARG A 136 10.08 -13.34 -3.73
N GLN A 137 9.68 -12.14 -4.13
CA GLN A 137 10.61 -11.12 -4.64
C GLN A 137 11.64 -10.70 -3.57
N LEU A 138 11.20 -10.47 -2.34
CA LEU A 138 12.10 -10.17 -1.21
C LEU A 138 13.10 -11.32 -0.98
N ALA A 139 12.63 -12.58 -1.03
CA ALA A 139 13.47 -13.76 -0.90
C ALA A 139 14.51 -13.87 -2.02
N ILE A 140 14.16 -13.52 -3.27
CA ILE A 140 15.10 -13.51 -4.40
C ILE A 140 16.20 -12.45 -4.20
N HIS A 141 15.83 -11.23 -3.78
CA HIS A 141 16.81 -10.19 -3.46
C HIS A 141 17.77 -10.64 -2.36
N LEU A 142 17.24 -11.26 -1.30
CA LEU A 142 18.04 -11.80 -0.21
C LEU A 142 18.99 -12.91 -0.66
N ARG A 143 18.49 -13.88 -1.45
CA ARG A 143 19.33 -14.96 -2.00
C ARG A 143 20.47 -14.39 -2.85
N ASN A 144 20.19 -13.41 -3.71
CA ASN A 144 21.21 -12.78 -4.54
C ASN A 144 22.27 -12.05 -3.70
N ALA A 145 21.87 -11.42 -2.59
CA ALA A 145 22.79 -10.80 -1.65
C ALA A 145 23.70 -11.80 -0.94
N ILE A 146 23.17 -12.99 -0.59
CA ILE A 146 23.94 -14.07 0.06
C ILE A 146 24.91 -14.73 -0.91
N VAL A 147 24.46 -15.07 -2.13
CA VAL A 147 25.24 -15.88 -3.09
C VAL A 147 26.27 -15.04 -3.82
N VAL A 148 25.88 -13.88 -4.35
CA VAL A 148 26.74 -13.06 -5.23
C VAL A 148 27.59 -12.08 -4.41
N GLN A 149 27.11 -11.68 -3.22
CA GLN A 149 27.84 -10.84 -2.25
C GLN A 149 28.33 -9.47 -2.74
N LYS A 150 27.86 -8.99 -3.90
CA LYS A 150 28.10 -7.62 -4.37
C LYS A 150 27.43 -6.59 -3.45
N VAL A 151 28.06 -5.42 -3.33
CA VAL A 151 27.55 -4.29 -2.53
C VAL A 151 26.14 -3.88 -2.96
N GLU A 152 25.89 -3.81 -4.27
CA GLU A 152 24.56 -3.49 -4.84
C GLU A 152 23.47 -4.47 -4.38
N ASN A 153 23.78 -5.77 -4.33
CA ASN A 153 22.83 -6.78 -3.88
C ASN A 153 22.55 -6.68 -2.37
N ARG A 154 23.56 -6.34 -1.56
CA ARG A 154 23.38 -6.06 -0.13
C ARG A 154 22.53 -4.81 0.08
N GLN A 155 22.72 -3.76 -0.72
CA GLN A 155 21.91 -2.54 -0.68
C GLN A 155 20.46 -2.79 -1.12
N ALA A 156 20.21 -3.75 -2.01
CA ALA A 156 18.86 -4.15 -2.40
C ALA A 156 18.06 -4.80 -1.25
N VAL A 157 18.74 -5.34 -0.22
CA VAL A 157 18.14 -5.87 1.01
C VAL A 157 18.14 -4.82 2.12
N TYR A 158 19.26 -4.12 2.30
CA TYR A 158 19.43 -3.10 3.34
C TYR A 158 19.00 -1.72 2.86
N ASN A 159 17.70 -1.59 2.60
CA ASN A 159 17.05 -0.31 2.36
C ASN A 159 15.68 -0.27 3.03
N TRP A 160 15.16 0.94 3.22
CA TRP A 160 13.88 1.15 3.89
C TRP A 160 12.69 0.55 3.16
N GLN A 161 12.75 0.39 1.84
CA GLN A 161 11.65 -0.21 1.06
C GLN A 161 11.52 -1.70 1.37
N PHE A 162 12.65 -2.40 1.45
CA PHE A 162 12.70 -3.81 1.84
C PHE A 162 12.20 -4.00 3.28
N VAL A 163 12.73 -3.22 4.23
CA VAL A 163 12.35 -3.30 5.66
C VAL A 163 10.86 -2.99 5.87
N ASN A 164 10.35 -1.91 5.28
CA ASN A 164 8.93 -1.57 5.40
C ASN A 164 8.00 -2.59 4.72
N SER A 165 8.46 -3.23 3.64
CA SER A 165 7.72 -4.35 3.04
C SER A 165 7.63 -5.54 3.98
N LEU A 166 8.71 -5.88 4.71
CA LEU A 166 8.68 -6.93 5.73
C LEU A 166 7.70 -6.61 6.86
N HIS A 167 7.73 -5.36 7.38
CA HIS A 167 6.76 -4.93 8.40
C HIS A 167 5.32 -5.03 7.91
N LEU A 168 5.03 -4.59 6.69
CA LEU A 168 3.68 -4.69 6.12
C LEU A 168 3.18 -6.14 6.12
N TRP A 169 4.01 -7.08 5.66
CA TRP A 169 3.63 -8.49 5.59
C TRP A 169 3.54 -9.13 6.97
N ALA A 170 4.39 -8.74 7.91
CA ALA A 170 4.30 -9.19 9.30
C ALA A 170 3.01 -8.68 9.96
N ASP A 171 2.66 -7.41 9.79
CA ASP A 171 1.43 -6.81 10.29
C ASP A 171 0.18 -7.51 9.70
N LEU A 172 0.18 -7.79 8.38
CA LEU A 172 -0.93 -8.47 7.70
C LEU A 172 -1.13 -9.90 8.20
N ILE A 173 -0.06 -10.69 8.30
CA ILE A 173 -0.12 -12.08 8.77
C ILE A 173 -0.54 -12.10 10.25
N SER A 174 -0.03 -11.18 11.07
CA SER A 174 -0.45 -11.03 12.48
C SER A 174 -1.94 -10.70 12.61
N ALA A 175 -2.41 -9.71 11.85
CA ALA A 175 -3.82 -9.31 11.81
C ALA A 175 -4.75 -10.43 11.29
N SER A 176 -4.22 -11.38 10.53
CA SER A 176 -4.95 -12.52 9.96
C SER A 176 -4.58 -13.87 10.62
N SER A 177 -4.00 -13.84 11.83
CA SER A 177 -3.43 -15.02 12.49
C SER A 177 -4.45 -16.14 12.77
N ASN A 178 -5.73 -15.81 12.91
CA ASN A 178 -6.82 -16.77 13.08
C ASN A 178 -7.42 -17.27 11.75
N LYS A 179 -6.86 -16.86 10.60
CA LYS A 179 -7.37 -17.20 9.27
C LYS A 179 -6.37 -18.12 8.54
N PRO A 180 -6.80 -19.26 7.97
CA PRO A 180 -5.90 -20.22 7.34
C PRO A 180 -5.27 -19.74 6.04
N GLN A 181 -5.88 -18.77 5.34
CA GLN A 181 -5.52 -18.36 3.98
C GLN A 181 -4.06 -17.89 3.87
N LEU A 182 -3.55 -17.14 4.86
CA LEU A 182 -2.19 -16.59 4.83
C LEU A 182 -1.18 -17.40 5.65
N GLN A 183 -1.61 -18.41 6.39
CA GLN A 183 -0.73 -19.26 7.21
C GLN A 183 0.44 -19.88 6.43
N PRO A 184 0.27 -20.36 5.18
CA PRO A 184 1.38 -20.90 4.41
C PRO A 184 2.51 -19.91 4.15
N LEU A 185 2.26 -18.59 4.28
CA LEU A 185 3.23 -17.53 4.04
C LEU A 185 4.03 -17.14 5.30
N LEU A 186 3.59 -17.59 6.49
CA LEU A 186 4.25 -17.27 7.76
C LEU A 186 5.70 -17.79 7.77
N TYR A 187 5.90 -19.06 7.46
CA TYR A 187 7.24 -19.66 7.46
C TYR A 187 8.18 -19.01 6.43
N PRO A 188 7.78 -18.84 5.15
CA PRO A 188 8.56 -18.06 4.18
C PRO A 188 8.93 -16.66 4.68
N LEU A 189 7.99 -15.93 5.28
CA LEU A 189 8.25 -14.58 5.77
C LEU A 189 9.28 -14.58 6.91
N VAL A 190 9.09 -15.44 7.92
CA VAL A 190 10.01 -15.57 9.06
C VAL A 190 11.41 -15.94 8.59
N MET A 191 11.54 -16.83 7.60
CA MET A 191 12.83 -17.14 6.99
C MET A 191 13.47 -15.92 6.35
N VAL A 192 12.74 -15.13 5.56
CA VAL A 192 13.28 -13.93 4.93
C VAL A 192 13.75 -12.94 5.99
N ILE A 193 12.92 -12.66 7.01
CA ILE A 193 13.27 -11.74 8.12
C ILE A 193 14.55 -12.21 8.82
N THR A 194 14.61 -13.49 9.23
CA THR A 194 15.74 -14.03 9.99
C THR A 194 17.04 -13.97 9.19
N ASN A 195 16.99 -14.32 7.90
CA ASN A 195 18.17 -14.32 7.04
C ASN A 195 18.59 -12.89 6.65
N SER A 196 17.64 -11.96 6.49
CA SER A 196 17.94 -10.55 6.29
C SER A 196 18.67 -9.95 7.48
N ILE A 197 18.27 -10.29 8.72
CA ILE A 197 18.98 -9.86 9.93
C ILE A 197 20.41 -10.42 9.92
N LYS A 198 20.61 -11.69 9.53
CA LYS A 198 21.93 -12.35 9.54
C LYS A 198 22.86 -11.99 8.36
N LEU A 199 22.39 -11.24 7.35
CA LEU A 199 23.07 -11.09 6.07
C LEU A 199 24.48 -10.46 6.14
N VAL A 200 24.71 -9.45 7.00
CA VAL A 200 26.04 -8.80 7.16
C VAL A 200 26.26 -8.43 8.63
N PRO A 201 27.14 -9.09 9.38
CA PRO A 201 27.35 -8.83 10.80
C PRO A 201 28.21 -7.57 11.03
N THR A 202 27.75 -6.41 10.56
CA THR A 202 28.45 -5.13 10.72
C THR A 202 27.53 -4.10 11.34
N HIS A 203 28.06 -3.27 12.24
CA HIS A 203 27.33 -2.24 12.99
C HIS A 203 26.63 -1.21 12.09
N GLN A 204 27.15 -0.99 10.88
CA GLN A 204 26.58 -0.06 9.90
C GLN A 204 25.12 -0.37 9.54
N TYR A 205 24.67 -1.62 9.69
CA TYR A 205 23.29 -2.04 9.37
C TYR A 205 22.40 -2.22 10.60
N TYR A 206 22.89 -1.90 11.81
CA TYR A 206 22.10 -2.02 13.04
C TYR A 206 20.82 -1.18 13.03
N PRO A 207 20.79 0.06 12.52
CA PRO A 207 19.54 0.82 12.44
C PRO A 207 18.43 0.09 11.66
N LEU A 208 18.78 -0.67 10.62
CA LEU A 208 17.80 -1.45 9.82
C LEU A 208 17.40 -2.78 10.46
N ARG A 209 18.09 -3.21 11.53
CA ARG A 209 17.77 -4.44 12.28
C ARG A 209 16.87 -4.20 13.48
N PHE A 210 16.93 -3.00 14.05
CA PHE A 210 16.29 -2.67 15.33
C PHE A 210 15.14 -1.65 15.20
N HIS A 211 14.89 -1.11 14.00
CA HIS A 211 13.69 -0.32 13.68
C HIS A 211 12.60 -1.20 13.06
#